data_AF-A0A379GEY9-F1
#
_entry.id   AF-A0A379GEY9-F1
#
_cell.length_a   1.000
_cell.length_b   1.000
_cell.length_c   1.000
_cell.angle_alpha   90.00
_cell.angle_beta   90.00
_cell.angle_gamma   90.00
#
_symmetry.space_group_name_H-M   'P 1'
#
loop_
_entity.id
_entity.type
_entity.pdbx_description
1 polymer ?
#
loop_
_entity_poly.entity_id
_entity_poly.type
_entity_poly.pdbx_seq_one_letter_code
_entity_poly.pdbx_strand_id
1 'polypeptide(L)'
;MMKSKIKQMIAHYFKTKKEPKNYDFYPNHIAVLEKPPTPYSRIIAIIISLSVIIFLLWAYIGKLDVLSSAIGKLVVSGYSQQIQIYEHSRLSAIHVKNGQQVTKGEALLTLDILGVDEEINNLKIR
;
A
#
# COMPACT_ATOMS: atom_id res chain seq x y z
N MET A 1 -18.61 33.57 -18.18
CA MET A 1 -19.40 34.59 -17.43
C MET A 1 -19.07 34.66 -15.92
N MET A 2 -18.64 33.58 -15.26
CA MET A 2 -18.46 33.50 -13.80
C MET A 2 -17.19 34.15 -13.22
N LYS A 3 -16.07 34.21 -13.97
CA LYS A 3 -14.80 34.81 -13.53
C LYS A 3 -14.90 36.33 -13.25
N SER A 4 -15.85 37.01 -13.91
CA SER A 4 -16.07 38.46 -13.75
C SER A 4 -16.69 38.82 -12.40
N LYS A 5 -17.63 38.01 -11.89
CA LYS A 5 -18.29 38.25 -10.59
C LYS A 5 -17.31 38.14 -9.42
N ILE A 6 -16.40 37.18 -9.46
CA ILE A 6 -15.37 36.99 -8.42
C ILE A 6 -14.41 38.18 -8.41
N LYS A 7 -13.94 38.63 -9.59
CA LYS A 7 -13.08 39.80 -9.71
C LYS A 7 -13.77 41.08 -9.20
N GLN A 8 -15.08 41.22 -9.46
CA GLN A 8 -15.90 42.34 -8.97
C GLN A 8 -16.16 42.28 -7.45
N MET A 9 -16.41 41.09 -6.88
CA MET A 9 -16.55 40.90 -5.43
C MET A 9 -15.25 41.23 -4.68
N ILE A 10 -14.12 40.76 -5.22
CA ILE A 10 -12.79 41.06 -4.69
C ILE A 10 -12.55 42.57 -4.76
N ALA A 11 -12.82 43.20 -5.91
CA ALA A 11 -12.66 44.64 -6.09
C ALA A 11 -13.58 45.47 -5.16
N HIS A 12 -14.79 45.00 -4.87
CA HIS A 12 -15.70 45.66 -3.93
C HIS A 12 -15.19 45.54 -2.48
N TYR A 13 -14.63 44.40 -2.09
CA TYR A 13 -14.02 44.21 -0.77
C TYR A 13 -12.79 45.12 -0.56
N PHE A 14 -12.07 45.43 -1.64
CA PHE A 14 -10.93 46.36 -1.63
C PHE A 14 -11.32 47.84 -1.77
N LYS A 15 -12.58 48.17 -2.06
CA LYS A 15 -13.02 49.57 -2.26
C LYS A 15 -13.44 50.21 -0.95
N THR A 16 -12.49 50.50 -0.07
CA THR A 16 -12.73 51.43 1.04
C THR A 16 -12.68 52.86 0.53
N LYS A 17 -13.85 53.52 0.43
CA LYS A 17 -13.94 54.96 0.18
C LYS A 17 -13.27 55.67 1.37
N LYS A 18 -12.07 56.23 1.18
CA LYS A 18 -11.35 56.95 2.25
C LYS A 18 -11.03 58.37 1.80
N GLU A 19 -11.50 59.33 2.59
CA GLU A 19 -11.10 60.73 2.54
C GLU A 19 -9.56 60.82 2.66
N PRO A 20 -8.88 61.65 1.86
CA PRO A 20 -7.43 61.80 1.93
C PRO A 20 -7.03 62.55 3.21
N LYS A 21 -6.81 61.81 4.30
CA LYS A 21 -6.16 62.33 5.51
C LYS A 21 -4.63 62.30 5.32
N ASN A 22 -3.98 63.46 5.48
CA ASN A 22 -2.52 63.57 5.45
C ASN A 22 -1.96 63.18 6.83
N TYR A 23 -1.38 61.99 6.93
CA TYR A 23 -0.81 61.47 8.18
C TYR A 23 0.58 62.03 8.50
N ASP A 24 1.20 62.75 7.56
CA ASP A 24 2.56 63.32 7.72
C ASP A 24 2.64 64.43 8.78
N PHE A 25 1.49 65.00 9.17
CA PHE A 25 1.39 66.03 10.21
C PHE A 25 1.02 65.48 11.59
N TYR A 26 0.81 64.17 11.72
CA TYR A 26 0.48 63.55 13.00
C TYR A 26 1.76 63.25 13.78
N PRO A 27 1.78 63.46 15.11
CA PRO A 27 2.84 62.93 15.95
C PRO A 27 3.00 61.42 15.73
N ASN A 28 4.25 60.92 15.69
CA ASN A 28 4.56 59.53 15.33
C ASN A 28 3.69 58.47 16.05
N HIS A 29 3.36 58.69 17.31
CA HIS A 29 2.55 57.76 18.11
C HIS A 29 1.09 57.68 17.65
N ILE A 30 0.49 58.77 17.15
CA ILE A 30 -0.88 58.78 16.61
C ILE A 30 -0.88 58.31 15.15
N ALA A 31 0.14 58.66 14.37
CA ALA A 31 0.25 58.30 12.97
C ALA A 31 0.23 56.77 12.76
N VAL A 32 0.90 55.99 13.63
CA VAL A 32 0.90 54.52 13.54
C VAL A 32 -0.45 53.91 13.88
N LEU A 33 -1.20 54.49 14.83
CA LEU A 33 -2.49 53.98 15.26
C LEU A 33 -3.62 54.29 14.26
N GLU A 34 -3.62 55.49 13.66
CA GLU A 34 -4.66 55.92 12.74
C GLU A 34 -4.42 55.52 11.28
N LYS A 35 -3.16 55.30 10.90
CA LYS A 35 -2.82 54.88 9.54
C LYS A 35 -3.48 53.53 9.29
N PRO A 36 -4.35 53.43 8.27
CA PRO A 36 -4.99 52.16 7.96
C PRO A 36 -3.93 51.12 7.64
N PRO A 37 -4.19 49.84 7.94
CA PRO A 37 -3.35 48.75 7.47
C PRO A 37 -3.24 48.83 5.95
N THR A 38 -2.03 48.62 5.44
CA THR A 38 -1.76 48.67 4.00
C THR A 38 -2.63 47.64 3.28
N PRO A 39 -3.09 47.94 2.05
CA PRO A 39 -3.96 47.04 1.29
C PRO A 39 -3.31 45.66 1.08
N TYR A 40 -1.98 45.60 1.01
CA TYR A 40 -1.20 44.37 0.90
C TYR A 40 -1.40 43.41 2.09
N SER A 41 -1.47 43.92 3.33
CA SER A 41 -1.71 43.10 4.51
C SER A 41 -3.04 42.34 4.43
N ARG A 42 -4.09 43.01 3.93
CA ARG A 42 -5.40 42.39 3.73
C ARG A 42 -5.38 41.33 2.62
N ILE A 43 -4.68 41.59 1.51
CA ILE A 43 -4.53 40.62 0.40
C ILE A 43 -3.86 39.34 0.92
N ILE A 44 -2.76 39.47 1.67
CA ILE A 44 -2.01 38.32 2.21
C ILE A 44 -2.88 37.49 3.16
N ALA A 45 -3.61 38.14 4.08
CA ALA A 45 -4.51 37.44 5.01
C ALA A 45 -5.61 36.64 4.28
N ILE A 46 -6.19 37.21 3.22
CA ILE A 46 -7.20 36.52 2.40
C ILE A 46 -6.59 35.31 1.67
N ILE A 47 -5.39 35.45 1.10
CA ILE A 47 -4.69 34.36 0.40
C ILE A 47 -4.42 33.19 1.35
N ILE A 48 -3.91 33.48 2.56
CA ILE A 48 -3.63 32.45 3.56
C ILE A 48 -4.93 31.72 3.95
N SER A 49 -5.99 32.46 4.26
CA SER A 49 -7.29 31.89 4.61
C SER A 49 -7.84 30.99 3.49
N LEU A 50 -7.77 31.46 2.24
CA LEU A 50 -8.23 30.70 1.08
C LEU A 50 -7.40 29.42 0.87
N SER A 51 -6.09 29.49 1.07
CA SER A 51 -5.18 28.35 0.94
C SER A 51 -5.51 27.25 1.95
N VAL A 52 -5.80 27.62 3.20
CA VAL A 52 -6.22 26.67 4.24
C VAL A 52 -7.53 25.97 3.86
N ILE A 53 -8.52 26.72 3.37
CA ILE A 53 -9.80 26.15 2.93
C ILE A 53 -9.60 25.15 1.79
N ILE A 54 -8.77 25.50 0.80
CA ILE A 54 -8.44 24.61 -0.33
C ILE A 54 -7.74 23.35 0.16
N PHE A 55 -6.80 23.49 1.09
CA PHE A 55 -6.07 22.36 1.67
C PHE A 55 -7.00 21.41 2.42
N LEU A 56 -7.91 21.94 3.24
CA LEU A 56 -8.92 21.15 3.94
C LEU A 56 -9.85 20.41 2.96
N LEU A 57 -10.26 21.09 1.88
CA LEU A 57 -11.11 20.49 0.86
C LEU A 57 -10.37 19.35 0.13
N TRP A 58 -9.11 19.56 -0.21
CA TRP A 58 -8.27 18.54 -0.82
C TRP A 58 -8.06 17.34 0.11
N ALA A 59 -7.78 17.59 1.40
CA ALA A 59 -7.61 16.54 2.41
C ALA A 59 -8.89 15.73 2.64
N TYR A 60 -10.07 16.36 2.53
CA TYR A 60 -11.36 15.67 2.62
C TYR A 60 -11.61 14.72 1.43
N ILE A 61 -11.17 15.10 0.23
CA ILE A 61 -11.42 14.33 -1.01
C ILE A 61 -10.34 13.27 -1.25
N GLY A 62 -9.11 13.50 -0.77
CA GLY A 62 -7.96 12.64 -1.00
C GLY A 62 -8.10 11.27 -0.32
N LYS A 63 -8.32 10.22 -1.11
CA LYS A 63 -8.17 8.84 -0.64
C LYS A 63 -6.68 8.49 -0.58
N LEU A 64 -6.19 8.19 0.61
CA LEU A 64 -4.84 7.68 0.80
C LEU A 64 -4.85 6.18 0.50
N ASP A 65 -4.50 5.81 -0.73
CA ASP A 65 -4.31 4.41 -1.09
C ASP A 65 -3.02 3.89 -0.46
N VAL A 66 -3.14 3.34 0.74
CA VAL A 66 -2.03 2.66 1.43
C VAL A 66 -1.92 1.24 0.88
N LEU A 67 -0.98 1.02 -0.03
CA LEU A 67 -0.59 -0.32 -0.45
C LEU A 67 0.30 -0.95 0.63
N SER A 68 -0.33 -1.61 1.59
CA SER A 68 0.38 -2.39 2.61
C SER A 68 0.88 -3.70 2.00
N SER A 69 2.17 -3.75 1.64
CA SER A 69 2.81 -5.00 1.22
C SER A 69 2.99 -5.91 2.44
N ALA A 70 2.22 -7.00 2.50
CA ALA A 70 2.37 -8.05 3.50
C ALA A 70 3.06 -9.26 2.85
N ILE A 71 4.11 -9.78 3.49
CA ILE A 71 4.79 -11.00 3.05
C ILE A 71 3.95 -12.20 3.53
N GLY A 72 3.05 -12.67 2.67
CA GLY A 72 2.33 -13.92 2.88
C GLY A 72 3.11 -15.10 2.32
N LYS A 73 3.31 -16.16 3.11
CA LYS A 73 3.86 -17.44 2.60
C LYS A 73 2.70 -18.36 2.23
N LEU A 74 2.51 -18.60 0.93
CA LEU A 74 1.53 -19.56 0.43
C LEU A 74 2.10 -20.97 0.61
N VAL A 75 1.65 -21.68 1.64
CA VAL A 75 1.99 -23.10 1.86
C VAL A 75 0.87 -23.95 1.28
N VAL A 76 1.24 -24.90 0.42
CA VAL A 76 0.32 -25.90 -0.10
C VAL A 76 0.01 -26.84 1.06
N SER A 77 -1.24 -26.86 1.53
CA SER A 77 -1.70 -27.71 2.64
C SER A 77 -1.83 -29.19 2.27
N GLY A 78 -1.61 -29.54 1.01
CA GLY A 78 -1.52 -30.93 0.56
C GLY A 78 -0.29 -31.57 1.19
N TYR A 79 -0.52 -32.57 2.04
CA TYR A 79 0.50 -33.36 2.72
C TYR A 79 1.51 -33.92 1.71
N SER A 80 2.61 -33.19 1.50
CA SER A 80 3.76 -33.68 0.73
C SER A 80 4.51 -34.68 1.61
N GLN A 81 4.10 -35.94 1.55
CA GLN A 81 4.77 -37.02 2.25
C GLN A 81 5.89 -37.55 1.36
N GLN A 82 7.12 -37.47 1.85
CA GLN A 82 8.25 -38.10 1.20
C GLN A 82 8.12 -39.62 1.35
N ILE A 83 8.00 -40.32 0.22
CA ILE A 83 7.97 -41.78 0.20
C ILE A 83 9.40 -42.25 0.44
N GLN A 84 9.66 -42.78 1.64
CA GLN A 84 10.97 -43.32 2.02
C GLN A 84 10.91 -44.85 2.00
N ILE A 85 11.99 -45.46 1.52
CA ILE A 85 12.14 -46.90 1.50
C ILE A 85 12.63 -47.34 2.90
N TYR A 86 11.95 -48.31 3.49
CA TYR A 86 12.25 -48.81 4.84
C TYR A 86 13.39 -49.85 4.85
N GLU A 87 13.54 -50.62 3.76
CA GLU A 87 14.52 -51.72 3.64
C GLU A 87 15.65 -51.39 2.64
N HIS A 88 16.84 -51.99 2.82
CA HIS A 88 17.96 -51.79 1.90
C HIS A 88 17.75 -52.56 0.59
N SER A 89 16.98 -51.98 -0.32
CA SER A 89 16.56 -52.60 -1.58
C SER A 89 17.13 -51.91 -2.81
N ARG A 90 17.36 -52.66 -3.90
CA ARG A 90 17.71 -52.12 -5.22
C ARG A 90 16.43 -51.67 -5.94
N LEU A 91 16.45 -50.46 -6.51
CA LEU A 91 15.34 -49.96 -7.33
C LEU A 91 15.26 -50.74 -8.64
N SER A 92 14.14 -51.44 -8.88
CA SER A 92 13.92 -52.25 -10.08
C SER A 92 13.15 -51.47 -11.16
N ALA A 93 12.03 -50.83 -10.79
CA ALA A 93 11.23 -50.04 -11.72
C ALA A 93 10.42 -48.94 -11.03
N ILE A 94 10.22 -47.83 -11.74
CA ILE A 94 9.36 -46.70 -11.33
C ILE A 94 8.11 -46.73 -12.21
N HIS A 95 6.93 -46.80 -11.60
CA HIS A 95 5.65 -46.95 -12.30
C HIS A 95 4.87 -45.65 -12.48
N VAL A 96 5.43 -44.52 -12.01
CA VAL A 96 4.75 -43.22 -11.97
C VAL A 96 5.51 -42.12 -12.70
N LYS A 97 4.76 -41.14 -13.20
CA LYS A 97 5.30 -39.93 -13.85
C LYS A 97 4.98 -38.68 -13.02
N ASN A 98 5.81 -37.65 -13.17
CA ASN A 98 5.62 -36.37 -12.49
C ASN A 98 4.23 -35.78 -12.80
N GLY A 99 3.46 -35.45 -11.75
CA GLY A 99 2.10 -34.89 -11.87
C GLY A 99 0.98 -35.90 -12.08
N GLN A 100 1.29 -37.20 -12.13
CA GLN A 100 0.27 -38.25 -12.19
C GLN A 100 -0.50 -38.34 -10.86
N GLN A 101 -1.83 -38.31 -10.93
CA GLN A 101 -2.68 -38.61 -9.77
C GLN A 101 -2.69 -40.12 -9.53
N VAL A 102 -2.39 -40.53 -8.29
CA VAL A 102 -2.33 -41.93 -7.89
C VAL A 102 -3.33 -42.20 -6.78
N THR A 103 -3.84 -43.43 -6.72
CA THR A 103 -4.80 -43.85 -5.70
C THR A 103 -4.13 -44.68 -4.60
N LYS A 104 -4.76 -44.76 -3.42
CA LYS A 104 -4.20 -45.51 -2.29
C LYS A 104 -4.11 -47.00 -2.65
N GLY A 105 -2.89 -47.54 -2.63
CA GLY A 105 -2.60 -48.95 -2.92
C GLY A 105 -2.02 -49.22 -4.31
N GLU A 106 -1.85 -48.18 -5.14
CA GLU A 106 -1.18 -48.30 -6.43
C GLU A 106 0.32 -48.52 -6.27
N ALA A 107 0.90 -49.46 -7.02
CA ALA A 107 2.32 -49.74 -6.98
C ALA A 107 3.10 -48.58 -7.62
N LEU A 108 3.81 -47.80 -6.80
CA LEU A 108 4.57 -46.64 -7.26
C LEU A 108 6.00 -47.03 -7.69
N LEU A 109 6.60 -47.94 -6.94
CA LEU A 109 7.98 -48.39 -7.07
C LEU A 109 8.00 -49.90 -6.89
N THR A 110 8.78 -50.59 -7.73
CA THR A 110 9.15 -51.99 -7.49
C THR A 110 10.58 -52.03 -7.00
N LEU A 111 10.75 -52.66 -5.85
CA LEU A 111 12.00 -52.77 -5.12
C LEU A 111 12.38 -54.24 -5.03
N ASP A 112 13.66 -54.52 -5.26
CA ASP A 112 14.24 -55.85 -5.12
C ASP A 112 15.06 -55.89 -3.82
N ILE A 113 14.64 -56.72 -2.86
CA ILE A 113 15.24 -56.73 -1.52
C ILE A 113 16.46 -57.65 -1.56
N LEU A 114 17.63 -57.08 -1.28
CA LEU A 114 18.87 -57.83 -1.29
C LEU A 114 18.90 -58.78 -0.08
N GLY A 115 18.99 -60.09 -0.33
CA GLY A 115 19.18 -61.12 0.69
C GLY A 115 17.91 -61.86 1.15
N VAL A 116 16.71 -61.37 0.82
CA VAL A 116 15.45 -62.07 1.17
C VAL A 116 15.34 -63.41 0.42
N ASP A 117 15.77 -63.46 -0.84
CA ASP A 117 15.73 -64.69 -1.63
C ASP A 117 16.66 -65.78 -1.08
N GLU A 118 17.81 -65.40 -0.51
CA GLU A 118 18.73 -66.33 0.13
C GLU A 118 18.16 -66.91 1.43
N GLU A 119 17.47 -66.09 2.22
CA GLU A 119 16.82 -66.53 3.46
C GLU A 119 15.62 -67.46 3.16
N ILE A 120 14.79 -67.12 2.15
CA ILE A 120 13.68 -67.96 1.73
C ILE A 120 14.17 -69.31 1.20
N ASN A 121 15.26 -69.34 0.43
CA ASN A 121 15.83 -70.59 -0.06
C ASN A 121 16.36 -71.47 1.08
N ASN A 122 17.03 -70.88 2.07
CA ASN A 122 17.49 -71.62 3.25
C ASN A 122 16.32 -72.22 4.07
N LEU A 123 15.19 -71.54 4.15
CA LEU A 123 14.00 -72.05 4.85
C LEU A 123 13.28 -73.17 4.10
N LYS A 124 13.37 -73.22 2.76
CA LYS A 124 12.78 -74.30 1.94
C LYS A 124 13.59 -75.59 1.92
N ILE A 125 14.89 -75.50 2.19
CA ILE A 125 15.83 -76.64 2.13
C ILE A 125 15.81 -77.45 3.44
N ARG A 126 15.15 -76.96 4.49
CA ARG A 126 14.99 -77.64 5.78
C ARG A 126 13.59 -78.22 5.94
#